data_AF-A0A0J9CY11-F1
#
_entry.id   AF-A0A0J9CY11-F1
#
_cell.length_a   1.000
_cell.length_b   1.000
_cell.length_c   1.000
_cell.angle_alpha   90.00
_cell.angle_beta   90.00
_cell.angle_gamma   90.00
#
_symmetry.space_group_name_H-M   'P 1'
#
loop_
_entity.id
_entity.type
_entity.pdbx_description
1 polymer ?
#
loop_
_entity_poly.entity_id
_entity_poly.type
_entity_poly.pdbx_seq_one_letter_code
_entity_poly.pdbx_strand_id
1 'polypeptide(L)' 'MQDRQDQFAYCVQLLGGTTAFARRLRIDERAIRRFINGERPISDNLLQDTAKALRDLAADANAAAGTISDNLTTELSDF' A
#
# COMPACT_ATOMS: atom_id res chain seq x y z
N MET A 1 10.84 14.81 13.20
CA MET A 1 9.65 14.95 12.33
C MET A 1 9.88 14.38 10.93
N GLN A 2 11.13 14.34 10.44
CA GLN A 2 11.52 13.75 9.15
C GLN A 2 11.21 12.25 9.05
N ASP A 3 11.43 11.48 10.12
CA ASP A 3 11.18 10.02 10.13
C ASP A 3 9.74 9.64 9.77
N ARG A 4 8.76 10.44 10.20
CA ARG A 4 7.34 10.20 9.88
C ARG A 4 7.02 10.47 8.41
N GLN A 5 7.65 11.48 7.81
CA GLN A 5 7.46 11.83 6.40
C GLN A 5 8.16 10.80 5.51
N ASP A 6 9.37 10.39 5.87
CA ASP A 6 10.13 9.37 5.15
C ASP A 6 9.41 8.01 5.21
N GLN A 7 8.90 7.63 6.39
CA GLN A 7 8.09 6.42 6.54
C GLN A 7 6.80 6.49 5.70
N PHE A 8 6.12 7.64 5.68
CA PHE A 8 4.92 7.82 4.86
C PHE A 8 5.24 7.75 3.36
N ALA A 9 6.31 8.41 2.91
CA ALA A 9 6.76 8.37 1.52
C ALA A 9 7.12 6.94 1.09
N TYR A 10 7.78 6.19 1.96
CA TYR A 10 8.06 4.77 1.75
C TYR A 10 6.79 3.93 1.60
N CYS A 11 5.80 4.12 2.48
CA CYS A 11 4.49 3.43 2.36
C CYS A 11 3.76 3.77 1.06
N VAL A 12 3.82 5.03 0.64
CA VAL A 12 3.24 5.48 -0.64
C VAL A 12 3.91 4.75 -1.81
N GLN A 13 5.24 4.64 -1.81
CA GLN A 13 5.98 3.91 -2.84
C GLN A 13 5.60 2.43 -2.85
N LEU A 14 5.51 1.79 -1.69
CA LEU A 14 5.16 0.36 -1.55
C LEU A 14 3.75 0.05 -2.07
N LEU A 15 2.81 0.97 -1.90
CA LEU A 15 1.44 0.85 -2.44
C LEU A 15 1.35 1.06 -3.97
N GLY A 16 2.46 1.35 -4.64
CA GLY A 16 2.53 1.60 -6.09
C GLY A 16 2.67 3.08 -6.46
N GLY A 17 3.18 3.91 -5.55
CA GLY A 17 3.39 5.34 -5.75
C GLY A 17 2.15 6.20 -5.46
N THR A 18 2.28 7.50 -5.67
CA THR A 18 1.26 8.51 -5.28
C THR A 18 -0.10 8.27 -5.91
N THR A 19 -0.17 7.87 -7.18
CA THR A 19 -1.44 7.66 -7.89
C THR A 19 -2.19 6.43 -7.39
N ALA A 20 -1.48 5.32 -7.15
CA ALA A 20 -2.09 4.10 -6.62
C ALA A 20 -2.58 4.31 -5.18
N PHE A 21 -1.78 5.02 -4.38
CA PHE A 21 -2.14 5.41 -3.02
C PHE A 21 -3.38 6.32 -2.98
N ALA A 22 -3.40 7.37 -3.82
CA ALA A 22 -4.52 8.31 -3.93
C ALA A 22 -5.85 7.60 -4.19
N ARG A 23 -5.84 6.62 -5.11
CA ARG A 23 -7.03 5.82 -5.43
C ARG A 23 -7.49 4.95 -4.26
N ARG A 24 -6.55 4.32 -3.53
CA ARG A 24 -6.86 3.43 -2.40
C ARG A 24 -7.44 4.19 -1.21
N LEU A 25 -6.80 5.29 -0.79
CA LEU A 25 -7.25 6.06 0.38
C LEU A 25 -8.28 7.14 0.03
N ARG A 26 -8.61 7.33 -1.26
CA ARG A 26 -9.45 8.44 -1.77
C ARG A 26 -8.93 9.81 -1.34
N ILE A 27 -7.60 9.97 -1.36
CA ILE A 27 -6.90 11.21 -1.03
C ILE A 27 -6.37 11.82 -2.32
N ASP A 28 -6.49 13.14 -2.45
CA ASP A 28 -5.98 13.86 -3.61
C ASP A 28 -4.44 13.73 -3.73
N GLU A 29 -3.93 13.51 -4.94
CA GLU A 29 -2.49 13.36 -5.17
C GLU A 29 -1.68 14.58 -4.72
N ARG A 30 -2.23 15.78 -4.88
CA ARG A 30 -1.60 17.00 -4.40
C ARG A 30 -1.53 16.99 -2.88
N ALA A 31 -2.54 16.49 -2.18
CA ALA A 31 -2.50 16.36 -0.73
C ALA A 31 -1.40 15.39 -0.29
N ILE A 32 -1.22 14.25 -0.97
CA ILE A 32 -0.13 13.29 -0.71
C ILE A 32 1.23 13.97 -0.88
N ARG A 33 1.45 14.69 -1.98
CA ARG A 33 2.70 15.43 -2.21
C ARG A 33 2.98 16.45 -1.11
N ARG A 34 1.95 17.15 -0.64
CA ARG A 34 2.07 18.10 0.48
C ARG A 34 2.45 17.44 1.81
N PHE A 35 1.98 16.22 2.07
CA PHE A 35 2.40 15.44 3.24
C PHE A 35 3.86 15.00 3.14
N ILE A 36 4.28 14.51 1.97
CA ILE A 36 5.66 14.06 1.71
C ILE A 36 6.65 15.23 1.80
N ASN A 37 6.31 16.38 1.21
CA ASN A 37 7.15 17.59 1.24
C ASN A 37 7.16 18.29 2.59
N GLY A 38 6.33 17.86 3.55
CA GLY A 38 6.19 18.47 4.86
C GLY A 38 5.45 19.80 4.91
N GLU A 39 4.78 20.18 3.81
CA GLU A 39 3.87 21.35 3.77
C GLU A 39 2.62 21.15 4.65
N ARG A 40 2.30 19.90 5.01
CA ARG A 40 1.21 19.56 5.91
C ARG A 40 1.66 18.50 6.93
N PRO A 41 1.30 18.63 8.21
CA PRO A 41 1.56 17.58 9.18
C PRO A 41 0.75 16.32 8.84
N ILE A 42 1.38 15.17 9.05
CA ILE A 42 0.77 13.85 8.89
C ILE A 42 0.04 13.52 10.19
N SER A 43 -1.27 13.27 10.11
CA SER A 43 -2.07 12.87 11.25
C SER A 43 -1.90 11.39 11.57
N ASP A 44 -2.09 11.02 12.84
CA ASP A 44 -2.02 9.61 13.25
C ASP A 44 -3.09 8.76 12.57
N ASN A 45 -4.29 9.32 12.35
CA ASN A 45 -5.36 8.64 11.60
C ASN A 45 -4.93 8.32 10.15
N LEU A 46 -4.22 9.23 9.47
CA LEU A 46 -3.72 8.99 8.12
C LEU A 46 -2.70 7.83 8.10
N LEU A 47 -1.84 7.75 9.12
CA LEU A 47 -0.90 6.64 9.26
C LEU A 47 -1.62 5.31 9.56
N GLN A 48 -2.66 5.34 10.38
CA GLN A 48 -3.49 4.15 10.66
C GLN A 48 -4.22 3.66 9.40
N ASP A 49 -4.81 4.57 8.63
CA ASP A 49 -5.46 4.24 7.35
C ASP A 49 -4.45 3.69 6.33
N THR A 50 -3.25 4.27 6.29
CA THR A 50 -2.14 3.78 5.48
C THR A 50 -1.73 2.36 5.88
N ALA A 51 -1.58 2.11 7.18
CA ALA A 51 -1.25 0.80 7.71
C ALA A 51 -2.34 -0.25 7.40
N LYS A 52 -3.62 0.16 7.45
CA LYS A 52 -4.73 -0.70 7.04
C LYS A 52 -4.65 -1.06 5.56
N ALA A 53 -4.47 -0.07 4.69
CA ALA A 53 -4.36 -0.29 3.25
C ALA A 53 -3.18 -1.20 2.88
N LEU A 54 -2.08 -1.14 3.62
CA LEU A 54 -0.94 -2.07 3.46
C LEU A 54 -1.27 -3.50 3.86
N ARG A 55 -2.01 -3.69 4.96
CA ARG A 55 -2.45 -5.03 5.38
C ARG A 55 -3.43 -5.62 4.36
N ASP A 56 -4.34 -4.81 3.83
CA ASP A 56 -5.28 -5.22 2.79
C ASP A 56 -4.52 -5.64 1.51
N LEU A 57 -3.53 -4.86 1.08
CA LEU A 57 -2.66 -5.22 -0.05
C LEU A 57 -1.93 -6.55 0.19
N ALA A 58 -1.40 -6.77 1.39
CA ALA A 58 -0.70 -8.01 1.73
C ALA A 58 -1.65 -9.22 1.72
N ALA A 59 -2.88 -9.04 2.21
CA ALA A 59 -3.91 -10.09 2.17
C ALA A 59 -4.27 -10.46 0.72
N ASP A 60 -4.50 -9.46 -0.13
CA ASP A 60 -4.78 -9.67 -1.56
C ASP A 60 -3.61 -10.37 -2.27
N ALA A 61 -2.38 -9.94 -1.99
CA ALA A 61 -1.17 -10.52 -2.57
C ALA A 61 -0.98 -11.98 -2.14
N ASN A 62 -1.21 -12.29 -0.85
CA ASN A 62 -1.11 -13.65 -0.33
C ASN A 62 -2.21 -14.55 -0.91
N ALA A 63 -3.44 -14.05 -1.05
CA ALA A 63 -4.53 -14.80 -1.67
C ALA A 63 -4.22 -15.10 -3.15
N ALA A 64 -3.73 -14.10 -3.90
CA ALA A 64 -3.32 -14.30 -5.28
C ALA A 64 -2.16 -15.30 -5.42
N ALA A 65 -1.16 -15.22 -4.53
CA ALA A 65 -0.05 -16.17 -4.49
C ALA A 65 -0.53 -17.60 -4.20
N GLY A 66 -1.48 -17.76 -3.26
CA GLY A 66 -2.11 -19.03 -2.94
C GLY A 66 -2.82 -19.65 -4.15
N THR A 67 -3.65 -18.87 -4.85
CA THR A 67 -4.31 -19.33 -6.09
C THR A 67 -3.31 -19.79 -7.14
N ILE A 68 -2.20 -19.06 -7.32
CA ILE A 68 -1.15 -19.45 -8.27
C ILE A 68 -0.48 -20.77 -7.84
N SER A 69 -0.15 -20.94 -6.56
CA SER A 69 0.46 -22.19 -6.09
C SER A 69 -0.48 -23.40 -6.16
N ASP A 70 -1.76 -23.20 -5.87
CA ASP A 70 -2.78 -24.25 -5.93
C ASP A 70 -2.99 -24.72 -7.38
N ASN A 71 -3.03 -23.79 -8.33
CA ASN A 71 -3.11 -24.10 -9.75
C ASN A 71 -1.90 -24.88 -10.25
N LEU A 72 -0.68 -24.47 -9.85
CA LEU A 72 0.56 -25.19 -10.23
C LEU A 72 0.62 -26.61 -9.66
N THR A 73 0.08 -26.82 -8.45
CA THR A 73 0.05 -28.15 -7.81
C THR A 73 -0.99 -29.07 -8.49
N THR A 74 -2.11 -28.50 -8.94
CA THR A 74 -3.17 -29.22 -9.66
C THR A 74 -2.69 -29.72 -11.02
N GLU A 75 -2.00 -28.88 -11.80
CA GLU A 75 -1.46 -29.27 -13.11
C GLU A 75 -0.39 -30.37 -13.04
N LEU A 76 0.38 -30.45 -11.96
CA LEU A 76 1.38 -31.52 -11.75
C LEU A 76 0.77 -32.84 -11.26
N SER A 77 -0.48 -32.82 -10.78
CA SER A 77 -1.18 -34.00 -10.27
C SER A 77 -1.97 -34.75 -11.36
N ASP A 78 -2.19 -34.12 -12.52
CA ASP A 78 -2.90 -34.67 -13.69
C ASP A 78 -1.96 -35.37 -14.71
N PHE A 79 -0.68 -35.54 -14.39
CA PHE A 79 0.32 -36.30 -15.16
C PHE A 79 0.83 -37.52 -14.39
#